data_AF-A0A2U0DKS7-F1
#
_entry.id   AF-A0A2U0DKS7-F1
#
_cell.length_a   1.000
_cell.length_b   1.000
_cell.length_c   1.000
_cell.angle_alpha   90.00
_cell.angle_beta   90.00
_cell.angle_gamma   90.00
#
_symmetry.space_group_name_H-M   'P 1'
#
loop_
_entity.id
_entity.type
_entity.pdbx_description
1 polymer ?
#
loop_
_entity_poly.entity_id
_entity_poly.type
_entity_poly.pdbx_seq_one_letter_code
_entity_poly.pdbx_strand_id
1 'polypeptide(L)'
;MSMTISEQLKHEQVRHTIIDGEEYFYVDDIKDKFGYLILDITKVIYKDETPLIKPEFIQKLSKFDQFMKQTLIFKPKKKDKED
;
A
#
# COMPACT_ATOMS: atom_id res chain seq x y z
N MET A 1 3.13 -20.47 10.62
CA MET A 1 2.23 -19.41 11.12
C MET A 1 2.38 -18.23 10.19
N SER A 2 1.31 -17.79 9.53
CA SER A 2 1.35 -16.60 8.68
C SER A 2 1.27 -15.38 9.59
N MET A 3 2.36 -14.61 9.71
CA MET A 3 2.34 -13.33 10.43
C MET A 3 1.32 -12.39 9.81
N THR A 4 0.47 -11.78 10.64
CA THR A 4 -0.46 -10.74 10.17
C THR A 4 0.32 -9.48 9.76
N ILE A 5 -0.29 -8.62 8.96
CA ILE A 5 0.36 -7.39 8.49
C ILE A 5 0.59 -6.41 9.64
N SER A 6 -0.34 -6.33 10.60
CA SER A 6 -0.17 -5.59 11.85
C SER A 6 1.06 -6.03 12.65
N GLU A 7 1.32 -7.34 12.75
CA GLU A 7 2.52 -7.85 13.40
C GLU A 7 3.81 -7.49 12.65
N GLN A 8 3.81 -7.58 11.31
CA GLN A 8 4.96 -7.16 10.49
C GLN A 8 5.28 -5.66 10.68
N LEU A 9 4.25 -4.82 10.71
CA LEU A 9 4.40 -3.38 10.91
C LEU A 9 4.94 -3.05 12.29
N LYS A 10 4.42 -3.72 13.34
CA LYS A 10 4.91 -3.55 14.71
C LYS A 10 6.35 -4.06 14.87
N HIS A 11 6.71 -5.17 14.23
CA HIS A 11 8.05 -5.73 14.26
C HIS A 11 9.09 -4.78 13.64
N GLU A 12 8.71 -4.09 12.57
CA GLU A 12 9.55 -3.12 11.89
C GLU A 12 9.53 -1.73 12.57
N GLN A 13 8.91 -1.60 13.74
CA GLN A 13 8.75 -0.36 14.50
C GLN A 13 8.02 0.74 13.72
N VAL A 14 7.02 0.36 12.91
CA VAL A 14 6.21 1.34 12.18
C VAL A 14 5.40 2.17 13.15
N ARG A 15 5.39 3.48 12.94
CA ARG A 15 4.56 4.40 13.73
C ARG A 15 3.09 4.02 13.61
N HIS A 16 2.42 3.96 14.75
CA HIS A 16 0.98 3.72 14.86
C HIS A 16 0.36 4.69 15.88
N THR A 17 -0.93 4.93 15.73
CA THR A 17 -1.74 5.78 16.60
C THR A 17 -3.10 5.12 16.80
N ILE A 18 -3.73 5.38 17.94
CA ILE A 18 -5.07 4.88 18.24
C ILE A 18 -6.02 6.06 18.11
N ILE A 19 -6.97 5.97 17.19
CA ILE A 19 -8.00 6.99 16.96
C ILE A 19 -9.35 6.33 17.14
N ASP A 20 -10.18 6.88 18.01
CA ASP A 20 -11.53 6.35 18.28
C ASP A 20 -11.55 4.88 18.74
N GLY A 21 -10.48 4.43 19.42
CA GLY A 21 -10.32 3.04 19.84
C GLY A 21 -9.83 2.09 18.74
N GLU A 22 -9.60 2.59 17.53
CA GLU A 22 -9.09 1.82 16.41
C GLU A 22 -7.62 2.13 16.13
N GLU A 23 -6.85 1.10 15.77
CA GLU A 23 -5.42 1.23 15.49
C GLU A 23 -5.19 1.66 14.04
N TYR A 24 -4.44 2.74 13.88
CA TYR A 24 -4.05 3.30 12.59
C TYR A 24 -2.52 3.36 12.50
N PHE A 25 -2.00 3.13 11.30
CA PHE A 25 -0.58 3.18 10.99
C PHE A 25 -0.29 4.34 10.04
N TYR A 26 0.89 4.92 10.18
CA TYR A 26 1.32 6.05 9.37
C TYR A 26 1.75 5.57 7.99
N VAL A 27 1.05 6.04 6.95
CA VAL A 27 1.27 5.61 5.56
C VAL A 27 2.69 5.97 5.09
N ASP A 28 3.21 7.13 5.47
CA ASP A 28 4.57 7.54 5.13
C ASP A 28 5.62 6.57 5.68
N ASP A 29 5.47 6.19 6.95
CA ASP A 29 6.37 5.27 7.64
C ASP A 29 6.28 3.85 7.04
N ILE A 30 5.07 3.43 6.65
CA ILE A 30 4.86 2.18 5.91
C ILE A 30 5.52 2.25 4.53
N LYS A 31 5.39 3.35 3.79
CA LYS A 31 6.01 3.46 2.45
C LYS A 31 7.53 3.50 2.52
N ASP A 32 8.08 4.15 3.54
CA ASP A 32 9.52 4.26 3.77
C ASP A 32 10.14 2.89 4.08
N LYS A 33 9.52 2.11 4.99
CA LYS A 33 10.04 0.79 5.37
C LYS A 33 9.60 -0.34 4.46
N PHE A 34 8.36 -0.28 3.99
CA PHE A 34 7.69 -1.30 3.18
C PHE A 34 7.23 -0.73 1.84
N GLY A 35 8.19 -0.43 0.96
CA GLY A 35 7.91 -0.04 -0.43
C GLY A 35 7.17 -1.10 -1.27
N TYR A 36 6.95 -2.30 -0.71
CA TYR A 36 6.27 -3.44 -1.32
C TYR A 36 4.89 -3.75 -0.69
N LEU A 37 4.35 -2.90 0.18
CA LEU A 37 2.97 -3.02 0.64
C LEU A 37 2.06 -2.12 -0.22
N ILE A 38 0.90 -2.65 -0.63
CA ILE A 38 -0.17 -1.84 -1.21
C ILE A 38 -1.07 -1.37 -0.08
N LEU A 39 -1.31 -0.08 -0.10
CA LEU A 39 -2.20 0.61 0.82
C LEU A 39 -3.43 0.98 0.03
N ASP A 40 -4.61 0.63 0.52
CA ASP A 40 -5.85 1.02 -0.13
C ASP A 40 -6.07 2.53 0.09
N ILE A 41 -5.66 3.34 -0.89
CA ILE A 41 -5.73 4.81 -0.82
C ILE A 41 -7.16 5.32 -0.58
N THR A 42 -8.18 4.53 -0.90
CA THR A 42 -9.59 4.90 -0.67
C THR A 42 -9.99 4.79 0.81
N LYS A 43 -9.22 4.04 1.59
CA LYS A 43 -9.39 3.82 3.03
C LYS A 43 -8.35 4.54 3.88
N VAL A 44 -7.45 5.31 3.25
CA VAL A 44 -6.54 6.21 3.96
C VAL A 44 -7.35 7.39 4.49
N ILE A 45 -7.29 7.59 5.80
CA ILE A 45 -7.83 8.78 6.44
C ILE A 45 -6.70 9.80 6.60
N TYR A 46 -7.02 11.07 6.41
CA TYR A 46 -6.07 12.15 6.63
C TYR A 46 -6.45 12.86 7.92
N LYS A 47 -5.55 12.83 8.90
CA LYS A 47 -5.74 13.54 10.17
C LYS A 47 -4.54 14.44 10.38
N ASP A 48 -4.78 15.74 10.54
CA ASP A 48 -3.71 16.74 10.65
C ASP A 48 -2.68 16.62 9.51
N GLU A 49 -3.18 16.57 8.27
CA GLU A 49 -2.40 16.38 7.04
C GLU A 49 -1.59 15.08 6.98
N THR A 50 -1.74 14.22 7.99
CA THR A 50 -1.00 12.97 8.11
C THR A 50 -1.84 11.81 7.58
N PRO A 51 -1.37 11.08 6.56
CA PRO A 51 -2.08 9.93 6.02
C PRO A 51 -1.95 8.73 6.97
N LEU A 52 -3.09 8.22 7.39
CA LEU A 52 -3.24 7.13 8.34
C LEU A 52 -4.12 6.03 7.75
N ILE A 53 -3.80 4.77 8.03
CA ILE A 53 -4.53 3.62 7.50
C ILE A 53 -4.64 2.51 8.54
N LYS A 54 -5.78 1.81 8.57
CA LYS A 54 -5.91 0.63 9.42
C LYS A 54 -5.11 -0.53 8.85
N PRO A 55 -4.53 -1.41 9.70
CA PRO A 55 -3.76 -2.56 9.24
C PRO A 55 -4.58 -3.52 8.38
N GLU A 56 -5.91 -3.54 8.56
CA GLU A 56 -6.84 -4.36 7.80
C GLU A 56 -6.95 -3.96 6.32
N PHE A 57 -6.65 -2.70 5.99
CA PHE A 57 -6.67 -2.18 4.62
C PHE A 57 -5.29 -2.16 3.95
N ILE A 58 -4.29 -2.71 4.63
CA ILE A 58 -2.95 -2.88 4.08
C ILE A 58 -2.91 -4.27 3.48
N GLN A 59 -2.62 -4.35 2.18
CA GLN A 59 -2.48 -5.62 1.48
C GLN A 59 -1.03 -5.82 1.07
N LYS A 60 -0.53 -7.03 1.24
CA LYS A 60 0.79 -7.41 0.73
C LYS A 60 0.70 -7.52 -0.78
N LEU A 61 1.58 -6.84 -1.52
CA LEU A 61 1.72 -7.06 -2.96
C LEU A 61 1.99 -8.55 -3.17
N SER A 62 0.98 -9.26 -3.66
CA SER A 62 1.21 -10.58 -4.21
C SER A 62 1.92 -10.39 -5.54
N LYS A 63 2.75 -11.36 -5.96
CA LYS A 63 3.56 -11.28 -7.20
C LYS A 63 2.75 -10.78 -8.40
N PHE A 64 1.45 -11.06 -8.44
CA PHE A 64 0.50 -10.64 -9.47
C PHE A 64 0.42 -9.12 -9.72
N ASP A 65 0.50 -8.31 -8.67
CA ASP A 65 0.29 -6.87 -8.77
C ASP A 65 1.59 -6.16 -9.23
N GLN A 66 2.74 -6.74 -8.87
CA GLN A 66 4.04 -6.41 -9.46
C GLN A 66 4.10 -6.68 -10.97
N PHE A 67 3.41 -7.73 -11.45
CA PHE A 67 3.23 -7.99 -12.89
C PHE A 67 2.31 -6.97 -13.56
N MET A 68 1.24 -6.51 -12.91
CA MET A 68 0.33 -5.51 -13.48
C MET A 68 0.99 -4.14 -13.69
N LYS A 69 1.88 -3.70 -12.78
CA LYS A 69 2.67 -2.48 -13.02
C LYS A 69 3.60 -2.58 -14.23
N GLN A 70 4.14 -3.76 -14.53
CA GLN A 70 4.94 -3.96 -15.75
C GLN A 70 4.08 -3.95 -17.02
N THR A 71 2.86 -4.50 -16.98
CA THR A 71 2.02 -4.59 -18.19
C THR A 71 1.35 -3.27 -18.59
N LEU A 72 1.15 -2.32 -17.67
CA LEU A 72 0.67 -0.97 -18.03
C LEU A 72 1.72 -0.11 -18.78
N ILE A 73 3.00 -0.51 -18.80
CA ILE A 73 4.04 0.12 -19.64
C ILE A 73 3.94 -0.39 -21.09
N PHE A 74 3.06 -1.35 -21.38
CA PHE A 74 2.74 -1.73 -22.75
C PHE A 74 1.85 -0.66 -23.38
N LYS A 75 2.47 0.47 -23.77
CA LYS A 75 1.89 1.34 -24.80
C LYS A 75 1.67 0.46 -26.02
N PRO A 76 0.42 0.20 -26.47
CA PRO A 76 0.25 -0.36 -27.79
C PRO A 76 0.89 0.66 -28.74
N LYS A 77 1.96 0.27 -29.43
CA LYS A 77 2.38 0.98 -30.64
C LYS A 77 1.11 1.08 -31.46
N LYS A 78 0.60 2.29 -31.62
CA LYS A 78 -0.48 2.55 -32.58
C LYS A 78 -0.02 1.89 -33.86
N LYS A 79 -0.80 0.91 -34.31
CA LYS A 79 -0.68 0.33 -35.63
C LYS A 79 -1.07 1.48 -36.55
N ASP A 80 -0.06 2.27 -36.95
CA ASP A 80 -0.24 3.23 -38.02
C ASP A 80 -0.70 2.45 -39.24
N LYS A 81 -1.80 2.95 -39.78
CA LYS A 81 -2.49 2.48 -40.96
C LYS A 81 -1.49 2.28 -42.10
N GLU A 82 -1.66 1.14 -42.77
CA GLU A 82 -1.86 1.05 -44.21
C GLU A 82 -1.59 2.34 -45.00
N ASP A 83 -0.48 2.33 -45.76
CA ASP A 83 -0.44 2.77 -47.16
C ASP A 83 0.59 1.90 -47.90
#